data_AF-A0A943U066-F1
#
_entry.id   AF-A0A943U066-F1
#
_cell.length_a   1.000
_cell.length_b   1.000
_cell.length_c   1.000
_cell.angle_alpha   90.00
_cell.angle_beta   90.00
_cell.angle_gamma   90.00
#
_symmetry.space_group_name_H-M   'P 1'
#
loop_
_entity.id
_entity.type
_entity.pdbx_description
1 polymer ?
#
loop_
_entity_poly.entity_id
_entity_poly.type
_entity_poly.pdbx_seq_one_letter_code
_entity_poly.pdbx_strand_id
1 'polypeptide(L)'
;MSFFSQIFNAFIPQIVRVTVDSILGTEEPQLPALIARALPLEALRADPAAALLWAAGAVVCFAVLRGLAIFGQRLFLAKGSEGFVKGIRDELYSHIQRLPFAWHTAHQTGEMIQRCTSDVEVVRTFVCTQLVDVIRTVITIAVYLWAMFAMNTKLALVSLAFVPVVALSSGLFYGRIASRFKTADEAEGELTTMVQENLTGVRVVRAFGRESFELGKFNVKNDRFSELWIKLGHVLAVYWASGTLLTCLQVMVILILGMMLGSGISSVVEILQYLSSEAALKSFVIWTMGSLGDVTGGNLALMLPVVAAGLVLSVAAIKPLNLLLLGENYARTMGLNVQHTRTLLFLSTVLLAGTVTAFCGPVGFIGLAVPHLARMLFASADHRIL
;
A
#
# COMPACT_ATOMS: atom_id res chain seq x y z
N MET A 1 8.22 7.96 5.07
CA MET A 1 9.04 7.30 4.02
C MET A 1 8.52 5.89 3.68
N SER A 2 8.26 4.98 4.63
CA SER A 2 7.68 3.64 4.33
C SER A 2 6.32 3.68 3.60
N PHE A 3 5.51 4.69 3.89
CA PHE A 3 4.25 4.92 3.19
C PHE A 3 4.46 5.26 1.70
N PHE A 4 5.52 6.02 1.36
CA PHE A 4 5.81 6.40 -0.02
C PHE A 4 6.25 5.20 -0.86
N SER A 5 7.10 4.31 -0.32
CA SER A 5 7.50 3.09 -1.04
C SER A 5 6.31 2.15 -1.29
N GLN A 6 5.35 2.10 -0.36
CA GLN A 6 4.10 1.34 -0.52
C GLN A 6 3.17 1.95 -1.56
N ILE A 7 3.02 3.27 -1.55
CA ILE A 7 2.28 4.00 -2.58
C ILE A 7 2.86 3.69 -3.97
N PHE A 8 4.18 3.83 -4.14
CA PHE A 8 4.82 3.53 -5.43
C PHE A 8 4.68 2.07 -5.84
N ASN A 9 4.71 1.13 -4.89
CA ASN A 9 4.46 -0.28 -5.18
C ASN A 9 3.00 -0.55 -5.62
N ALA A 10 2.03 0.17 -5.07
CA ALA A 10 0.63 0.07 -5.48
C ALA A 10 0.37 0.65 -6.89
N PHE A 11 1.21 1.58 -7.35
CA PHE A 11 1.09 2.16 -8.69
C PHE A 11 1.61 1.25 -9.80
N ILE A 12 2.58 0.36 -9.56
CA ILE A 12 3.14 -0.51 -10.61
C ILE A 12 2.05 -1.41 -11.24
N PRO A 13 1.21 -2.14 -10.47
CA PRO A 13 0.10 -2.91 -11.05
C PRO A 13 -0.92 -2.04 -11.78
N GLN A 14 -1.14 -0.80 -11.33
CA GLN A 14 -2.05 0.11 -12.03
C GLN A 14 -1.50 0.56 -13.38
N ILE A 15 -0.19 0.81 -13.49
CA ILE A 15 0.44 1.15 -14.77
C ILE A 15 0.31 -0.03 -15.75
N VAL A 16 0.55 -1.26 -15.29
CA VAL A 16 0.38 -2.46 -16.11
C VAL A 16 -1.08 -2.63 -16.53
N ARG A 17 -2.02 -2.50 -15.59
CA ARG A 17 -3.46 -2.55 -15.87
C ARG A 17 -3.86 -1.55 -16.95
N VAL A 18 -3.43 -0.29 -16.81
CA VAL A 18 -3.70 0.76 -17.79
C VAL A 18 -3.11 0.42 -19.15
N THR A 19 -1.88 -0.09 -19.17
CA THR A 19 -1.21 -0.45 -20.42
C THR A 19 -1.94 -1.57 -21.14
N VAL A 20 -2.37 -2.60 -20.42
CA VAL A 20 -3.10 -3.74 -20.98
C VAL A 20 -4.52 -3.34 -21.38
N ASP A 21 -5.28 -2.73 -20.47
CA ASP A 21 -6.71 -2.45 -20.67
C ASP A 21 -6.95 -1.31 -21.68
N SER A 22 -6.09 -0.29 -21.72
CA SER A 22 -6.33 0.93 -22.53
C SER A 22 -5.57 1.05 -23.84
N ILE A 23 -4.41 0.39 -23.97
CA ILE A 23 -3.53 0.47 -25.15
C ILE A 23 -3.64 -0.81 -25.99
N LEU A 24 -3.73 -1.99 -25.36
CA LEU A 24 -3.88 -3.28 -26.06
C LEU A 24 -5.35 -3.74 -26.14
N GLY A 25 -6.18 -3.39 -25.15
CA GLY A 25 -7.62 -3.63 -25.12
C GLY A 25 -8.44 -2.50 -25.76
N THR A 26 -9.67 -2.82 -26.17
CA THR A 26 -10.65 -1.86 -26.72
C THR A 26 -11.47 -1.13 -25.64
N GLU A 27 -11.23 -1.41 -24.35
CA GLU A 27 -12.00 -0.83 -23.25
C GLU A 27 -11.41 0.52 -22.78
N GLU A 28 -12.27 1.45 -22.39
CA GLU A 28 -11.82 2.74 -21.83
C GLU A 28 -11.27 2.55 -20.41
N PRO A 29 -10.08 3.09 -20.11
CA PRO A 29 -9.49 2.93 -18.79
C PRO A 29 -10.32 3.67 -17.73
N GLN A 30 -10.85 2.94 -16.76
CA GLN A 30 -11.32 3.50 -15.49
C GLN A 30 -10.12 3.96 -14.65
N LEU A 31 -9.46 5.03 -15.08
CA LEU A 31 -8.32 5.64 -14.41
C LEU A 31 -8.78 6.70 -13.40
N PRO A 32 -8.11 6.84 -12.25
CA PRO A 32 -8.23 8.04 -11.43
C PRO A 32 -7.89 9.29 -12.26
N ALA A 33 -8.73 10.32 -12.18
CA ALA A 33 -8.70 11.50 -13.06
C ALA A 33 -7.34 12.23 -13.16
N LEU A 34 -6.45 12.06 -12.18
CA LEU A 34 -5.10 12.63 -12.19
C LEU A 34 -4.15 11.92 -13.19
N ILE A 35 -4.31 10.61 -13.38
CA ILE A 35 -3.43 9.79 -14.22
C ILE A 35 -3.86 9.87 -15.68
N ALA A 36 -5.18 9.86 -15.94
CA ALA A 36 -5.75 10.06 -17.27
C ALA A 36 -5.38 11.44 -17.86
N ARG A 37 -5.14 12.44 -17.00
CA ARG A 37 -4.77 13.80 -17.39
C ARG A 37 -3.28 14.00 -17.65
N ALA A 38 -2.44 13.09 -17.17
CA ALA A 38 -0.98 13.13 -17.36
C ALA A 38 -0.51 12.28 -18.55
N LEU A 39 -1.32 11.30 -19.00
CA LEU A 39 -0.99 10.41 -20.10
C LEU A 39 -1.65 10.89 -21.41
N PRO A 40 -0.88 11.15 -22.49
CA PRO A 40 -1.46 11.45 -23.80
C PRO A 40 -1.97 10.15 -24.46
N LEU A 41 -3.14 9.68 -24.01
CA LEU A 41 -3.76 8.41 -24.42
C LEU A 41 -4.06 8.33 -25.92
N GLU A 42 -4.38 9.46 -26.57
CA GLU A 42 -4.64 9.52 -28.02
C GLU A 42 -3.36 9.42 -28.87
N ALA A 43 -2.26 10.03 -28.42
CA ALA A 43 -0.95 9.90 -29.10
C ALA A 43 -0.35 8.50 -28.90
N LEU A 44 -0.65 7.86 -27.75
CA LEU A 44 -0.25 6.48 -27.45
C LEU A 44 -1.06 5.44 -28.24
N ARG A 45 -2.35 5.66 -28.49
CA ARG A 45 -3.16 4.76 -29.34
C ARG A 45 -2.78 4.80 -30.82
N ALA A 46 -2.20 5.91 -31.29
CA ALA A 46 -1.75 6.07 -32.68
C ALA A 46 -0.48 5.26 -33.03
N ASP A 47 0.40 5.01 -32.05
CA ASP A 47 1.59 4.15 -32.21
C ASP A 47 1.75 3.20 -31.00
N PRO A 48 1.29 1.93 -31.12
CA PRO A 48 1.36 0.95 -30.05
C PRO A 48 2.77 0.69 -29.51
N ALA A 49 3.79 0.85 -30.36
CA ALA A 49 5.19 0.63 -29.96
C ALA A 49 5.71 1.78 -29.09
N ALA A 50 5.44 3.03 -29.46
CA ALA A 50 5.75 4.19 -28.64
C ALA A 50 5.02 4.15 -27.28
N ALA A 51 3.80 3.62 -27.27
CA ALA A 51 2.99 3.49 -26.06
C ALA A 51 3.52 2.47 -25.05
N LEU A 52 3.98 1.32 -25.54
CA LEU A 52 4.69 0.35 -24.73
C LEU A 52 6.01 0.91 -24.18
N LEU A 53 6.72 1.74 -24.95
CA LEU A 53 7.94 2.40 -24.48
C LEU A 53 7.68 3.46 -23.39
N TRP A 54 6.61 4.25 -23.51
CA TRP A 54 6.19 5.20 -22.47
C TRP A 54 5.72 4.49 -21.21
N ALA A 55 4.97 3.40 -21.34
CA ALA A 55 4.57 2.55 -20.22
C ALA A 55 5.80 1.92 -19.53
N ALA A 56 6.72 1.36 -20.30
CA ALA A 56 7.98 0.82 -19.79
C ALA A 56 8.81 1.91 -19.09
N GLY A 57 8.90 3.10 -19.67
CA GLY A 57 9.56 4.26 -19.08
C GLY A 57 8.92 4.70 -17.77
N ALA A 58 7.59 4.71 -17.68
CA ALA A 58 6.85 5.00 -16.46
C ALA A 58 7.11 3.92 -15.38
N VAL A 59 7.06 2.64 -15.74
CA VAL A 59 7.39 1.54 -14.82
C VAL A 59 8.82 1.69 -14.28
N VAL A 60 9.80 1.97 -15.15
CA VAL A 60 11.19 2.19 -14.76
C VAL A 60 11.31 3.42 -13.84
N CYS A 61 10.65 4.53 -14.18
CA CYS A 61 10.64 5.74 -13.36
C CYS A 61 10.09 5.48 -11.95
N PHE A 62 8.92 4.84 -11.85
CA PHE A 62 8.32 4.47 -10.56
C PHE A 62 9.15 3.42 -9.80
N ALA A 63 9.81 2.50 -10.50
CA ALA A 63 10.75 1.56 -9.89
C ALA A 63 11.97 2.27 -9.29
N VAL A 64 12.53 3.27 -9.99
CA VAL A 64 13.64 4.10 -9.50
C VAL A 64 13.20 4.95 -8.31
N LEU A 65 12.05 5.63 -8.39
CA LEU A 65 11.49 6.41 -7.29
C LEU A 65 11.21 5.54 -6.07
N ARG A 66 10.67 4.34 -6.27
CA ARG A 66 10.51 3.34 -5.22
C ARG A 66 11.87 2.93 -4.64
N GLY A 67 12.86 2.66 -5.48
CA GLY A 67 14.23 2.32 -5.06
C GLY A 67 14.85 3.41 -4.19
N LEU A 68 14.74 4.67 -4.61
CA LEU A 68 15.20 5.83 -3.85
C LEU A 68 14.44 5.98 -2.52
N ALA A 69 13.11 5.78 -2.52
CA ALA A 69 12.31 5.82 -1.30
C ALA A 69 12.68 4.70 -0.31
N ILE A 70 12.92 3.47 -0.81
CA ILE A 70 13.39 2.34 0.01
C ILE A 70 14.79 2.62 0.56
N PHE A 71 15.69 3.12 -0.28
CA PHE A 71 17.04 3.46 0.13
C PHE A 71 17.04 4.54 1.21
N GLY A 72 16.31 5.64 0.99
CA GLY A 72 16.12 6.70 1.98
C GLY A 72 15.52 6.16 3.27
N GLN A 73 14.47 5.34 3.18
CA GLN A 73 13.88 4.68 4.35
C GLN A 73 14.90 3.86 5.14
N ARG A 74 15.70 3.01 4.46
CA ARG A 74 16.73 2.18 5.10
C ARG A 74 17.80 3.03 5.77
N LEU A 75 18.24 4.10 5.12
CA LEU A 75 19.22 5.02 5.68
C LEU A 75 18.71 5.73 6.94
N PHE A 76 17.51 6.30 6.89
CA PHE A 76 16.94 6.98 8.06
C PHE A 76 16.65 6.01 9.20
N LEU A 77 16.18 4.80 8.89
CA LEU A 77 15.93 3.77 9.91
C LEU A 77 17.25 3.29 10.55
N ALA A 78 18.30 3.06 9.75
CA ALA A 78 19.62 2.69 10.26
C ALA A 78 20.23 3.80 11.10
N LYS A 79 20.27 5.04 10.61
CA LYS A 79 20.79 6.18 11.37
C LYS A 79 20.00 6.44 12.66
N GLY A 80 18.68 6.34 12.60
CA GLY A 80 17.82 6.49 13.78
C GLY A 80 18.02 5.38 14.80
N SER A 81 18.11 4.12 14.35
CA SER A 81 18.36 2.95 15.19
C SER A 81 19.73 3.02 15.87
N GLU A 82 20.80 3.30 15.12
CA GLU A 82 22.14 3.44 15.69
C GLU A 82 22.26 4.66 16.61
N GLY A 83 21.60 5.77 16.27
CA GLY A 83 21.54 6.95 17.14
C GLY A 83 20.82 6.65 18.47
N PHE A 84 19.72 5.89 18.41
CA PHE A 84 18.98 5.45 19.58
C PHE A 84 19.80 4.51 20.48
N VAL A 85 20.48 3.52 19.89
CA VAL A 85 21.40 2.61 20.60
C VAL A 85 22.53 3.38 21.26
N LYS A 86 23.17 4.28 20.52
CA LYS A 86 24.26 5.11 21.04
C LYS A 86 23.78 5.89 22.25
N GLY A 87 22.62 6.55 22.17
CA GLY A 87 22.03 7.28 23.29
C GLY A 87 21.83 6.42 24.53
N ILE A 88 21.22 5.23 24.36
CA ILE A 88 21.02 4.29 25.48
C ILE A 88 22.36 3.81 26.06
N ARG A 89 23.34 3.47 25.22
CA ARG A 89 24.66 3.02 25.67
C ARG A 89 25.41 4.10 26.43
N ASP A 90 25.41 5.34 25.93
CA ASP A 90 26.09 6.47 26.56
C ASP A 90 25.46 6.80 27.92
N GLU A 91 24.12 6.76 28.02
CA GLU A 91 23.38 7.02 29.25
C GLU A 91 23.57 5.91 30.30
N LEU A 92 23.48 4.63 29.90
CA LEU A 92 23.77 3.48 30.77
C LEU A 92 25.21 3.53 31.27
N TYR A 93 26.16 3.78 30.37
CA TYR A 93 27.57 3.84 30.72
C TYR A 93 27.86 4.98 31.70
N SER A 94 27.33 6.18 31.45
CA SER A 94 27.48 7.32 32.35
C SER A 94 26.83 7.08 33.71
N HIS A 95 25.67 6.42 33.73
CA HIS A 95 24.97 6.08 34.97
C HIS A 95 25.77 5.05 35.79
N ILE A 96 26.23 3.97 35.16
CA ILE A 96 26.99 2.90 35.82
C ILE A 96 28.28 3.47 36.43
N GLN A 97 28.97 4.40 35.76
CA GLN A 97 30.18 5.03 36.30
C GLN A 97 29.97 5.85 37.59
N ARG A 98 28.76 6.35 37.83
CA ARG A 98 28.44 7.20 38.98
C ARG A 98 27.92 6.39 40.18
N LEU A 99 27.80 5.06 40.04
CA LEU A 99 27.29 4.20 41.09
C LEU A 99 28.31 4.03 42.24
N PRO A 100 27.85 3.81 43.48
CA PRO A 100 28.74 3.60 44.62
C PRO A 100 29.61 2.35 44.46
N PHE A 101 30.81 2.34 45.06
CA PHE A 101 31.74 1.21 45.04
C PHE A 101 31.11 -0.13 45.49
N ALA A 102 30.21 -0.08 46.48
CA ALA A 102 29.47 -1.25 46.95
C ALA A 102 28.66 -1.94 45.83
N TRP A 103 28.09 -1.16 44.90
CA TRP A 103 27.35 -1.70 43.75
C TRP A 103 28.28 -2.42 42.78
N HIS A 104 29.46 -1.85 42.52
CA HIS A 104 30.47 -2.45 41.65
C HIS A 104 31.11 -3.73 42.23
N THR A 105 31.16 -3.84 43.56
CA THR A 105 31.64 -5.07 44.22
C THR A 105 30.59 -6.18 44.18
N ALA A 106 29.31 -5.81 44.15
CA ALA A 106 28.19 -6.75 44.12
C ALA A 106 27.90 -7.35 42.72
N HIS A 107 28.30 -6.68 41.64
CA HIS A 107 28.01 -7.11 40.26
C HIS A 107 29.28 -7.42 39.49
N GLN A 108 29.27 -8.47 38.67
CA GLN A 108 30.44 -8.85 37.86
C GLN A 108 30.61 -7.93 36.65
N THR A 109 31.85 -7.61 36.29
CA THR A 109 32.18 -6.77 35.12
C THR A 109 31.55 -7.32 33.82
N GLY A 110 31.48 -8.64 33.67
CA GLY A 110 30.84 -9.27 32.51
C GLY A 110 29.35 -8.96 32.38
N GLU A 111 28.63 -8.90 33.51
CA GLU A 111 27.20 -8.56 33.55
C GLU A 111 26.98 -7.09 33.13
N MET A 112 27.84 -6.19 33.58
CA MET A 112 27.78 -4.77 33.18
C MET A 112 28.01 -4.61 31.67
N ILE A 113 28.96 -5.36 31.10
CA ILE A 113 29.23 -5.35 29.67
C ILE A 113 28.03 -5.90 28.89
N GLN A 114 27.43 -7.01 29.31
CA GLN A 114 26.25 -7.59 28.66
C GLN A 114 25.06 -6.62 28.63
N ARG A 115 24.78 -5.97 29.77
CA ARG A 115 23.70 -4.97 29.86
C ARG A 115 23.91 -3.80 28.90
N CYS A 116 25.15 -3.35 28.71
CA CYS A 116 25.49 -2.26 27.78
C CYS A 116 25.61 -2.71 26.31
N THR A 117 25.63 -4.02 26.02
CA THR A 117 25.86 -4.55 24.67
C THR A 117 24.66 -5.34 24.17
N SER A 118 24.48 -6.56 24.65
CA SER A 118 23.45 -7.51 24.24
C SER A 118 22.04 -7.02 24.59
N ASP A 119 21.83 -6.55 25.82
CA ASP A 119 20.47 -6.18 26.26
C ASP A 119 19.98 -4.93 25.51
N VAL A 120 20.87 -3.96 25.30
CA VAL A 120 20.56 -2.79 24.45
C VAL A 120 20.22 -3.20 23.01
N GLU A 121 20.89 -4.22 22.47
CA GLU A 121 20.63 -4.73 21.12
C GLU A 121 19.25 -5.39 21.00
N VAL A 122 18.82 -6.12 22.03
CA VAL A 122 17.46 -6.66 22.13
C VAL A 122 16.43 -5.54 22.15
N VAL A 123 16.64 -4.51 22.98
CA VAL A 123 15.76 -3.33 23.05
C VAL A 123 15.70 -2.59 21.72
N ARG A 124 16.84 -2.42 21.04
CA ARG A 124 16.91 -1.85 19.69
C ARG A 124 16.06 -2.65 18.71
N THR A 125 16.22 -3.95 18.70
CA THR A 125 15.50 -4.82 17.76
C THR A 125 13.99 -4.74 18.00
N PHE A 126 13.57 -4.68 19.27
CA PHE A 126 12.16 -4.51 19.62
C PHE A 126 11.59 -3.16 19.17
N VAL A 127 12.24 -2.06 19.56
CA VAL A 127 11.72 -0.69 19.33
C VAL A 127 11.90 -0.24 17.89
N CYS A 128 13.10 -0.41 17.34
CA CYS A 128 13.46 0.15 16.03
C CYS A 128 13.09 -0.78 14.86
N THR A 129 12.98 -2.09 15.09
CA THR A 129 12.64 -3.05 14.02
C THR A 129 11.21 -3.57 14.19
N GLN A 130 10.90 -4.27 15.28
CA GLN A 130 9.63 -4.99 15.41
C GLN A 130 8.42 -4.05 15.51
N LEU A 131 8.49 -3.01 16.35
CA LEU A 131 7.40 -2.05 16.48
C LEU A 131 7.14 -1.29 15.17
N VAL A 132 8.22 -0.87 14.48
CA VAL A 132 8.14 -0.20 13.18
C VAL A 132 7.49 -1.11 12.13
N ASP A 133 7.82 -2.40 12.14
CA ASP A 133 7.26 -3.40 11.23
C ASP A 133 5.77 -3.66 11.48
N VAL A 134 5.34 -3.69 12.75
CA VAL A 134 3.91 -3.81 13.12
C VAL A 134 3.14 -2.58 12.63
N ILE A 135 3.62 -1.37 12.93
CA ILE A 135 2.98 -0.12 12.48
C ILE A 135 2.90 -0.08 10.95
N ARG A 136 4.00 -0.43 10.27
CA ARG A 136 4.04 -0.52 8.80
C ARG A 136 2.98 -1.50 8.28
N THR A 137 2.86 -2.67 8.89
CA THR A 137 1.93 -3.72 8.45
C THR A 137 0.48 -3.26 8.60
N VAL A 138 0.13 -2.64 9.72
CA VAL A 138 -1.22 -2.08 9.96
C VAL A 138 -1.56 -1.00 8.92
N ILE A 139 -0.64 -0.06 8.67
CA ILE A 139 -0.84 0.99 7.65
C ILE A 139 -1.02 0.36 6.25
N THR A 140 -0.22 -0.66 5.92
CA THR A 140 -0.29 -1.35 4.63
C THR A 140 -1.66 -2.00 4.41
N ILE A 141 -2.15 -2.73 5.41
CA ILE A 141 -3.47 -3.36 5.38
C ILE A 141 -4.55 -2.30 5.22
N ALA A 142 -4.49 -1.21 5.99
CA ALA A 142 -5.46 -0.12 5.91
C ALA A 142 -5.51 0.54 4.52
N VAL A 143 -4.35 0.82 3.92
CA VAL A 143 -4.25 1.41 2.57
C VAL A 143 -4.80 0.48 1.50
N TYR A 144 -4.45 -0.82 1.54
CA TYR A 144 -4.96 -1.78 0.56
C TYR A 144 -6.46 -2.02 0.71
N LEU A 145 -6.98 -2.13 1.93
CA LEU A 145 -8.42 -2.22 2.15
C LEU A 145 -9.13 -0.98 1.63
N TRP A 146 -8.63 0.22 1.96
CA TRP A 146 -9.19 1.47 1.44
C TRP A 146 -9.21 1.49 -0.09
N ALA A 147 -8.10 1.13 -0.74
CA ALA A 147 -8.02 1.06 -2.20
C ALA A 147 -9.01 0.04 -2.80
N MET A 148 -9.14 -1.15 -2.20
CA MET A 148 -10.09 -2.17 -2.64
C MET A 148 -11.54 -1.70 -2.54
N PHE A 149 -11.92 -1.10 -1.41
CA PHE A 149 -13.27 -0.58 -1.19
C PHE A 149 -13.61 0.61 -2.11
N ALA A 150 -12.61 1.44 -2.44
CA ALA A 150 -12.76 2.54 -3.38
C ALA A 150 -12.98 2.07 -4.82
N MET A 151 -12.47 0.89 -5.20
CA MET A 151 -12.62 0.33 -6.54
C MET A 151 -13.93 -0.45 -6.71
N ASN A 152 -14.19 -1.44 -5.85
CA ASN A 152 -15.42 -2.24 -5.92
C ASN A 152 -15.77 -2.83 -4.55
N THR A 153 -16.80 -2.26 -3.92
CA THR A 153 -17.26 -2.69 -2.59
C THR A 153 -17.74 -4.15 -2.57
N LYS A 154 -18.38 -4.64 -3.64
CA LYS A 154 -18.92 -6.02 -3.69
C LYS A 154 -17.79 -7.05 -3.69
N LEU A 155 -16.78 -6.87 -4.56
CA LEU A 155 -15.61 -7.75 -4.62
C LEU A 155 -14.73 -7.61 -3.37
N ALA A 156 -14.63 -6.40 -2.80
CA ALA A 156 -13.91 -6.16 -1.56
C ALA A 156 -14.52 -6.89 -0.37
N LEU A 157 -15.86 -6.90 -0.23
CA LEU A 157 -16.55 -7.64 0.83
C LEU A 157 -16.33 -9.15 0.73
N VAL A 158 -16.36 -9.71 -0.48
CA VAL A 158 -16.06 -11.13 -0.69
C VAL A 158 -14.62 -11.43 -0.27
N SER A 159 -13.66 -10.57 -0.67
CA SER A 159 -12.26 -10.72 -0.27
C SER A 159 -12.06 -10.63 1.23
N LEU A 160 -12.80 -9.73 1.90
CA LEU A 160 -12.75 -9.55 3.34
C LEU A 160 -13.34 -10.75 4.09
N ALA A 161 -14.32 -11.45 3.52
CA ALA A 161 -14.91 -12.65 4.13
C ALA A 161 -13.91 -13.82 4.30
N PHE A 162 -12.83 -13.85 3.51
CA PHE A 162 -11.75 -14.83 3.68
C PHE A 162 -10.83 -14.51 4.86
N VAL A 163 -10.70 -13.25 5.25
CA VAL A 163 -9.85 -12.82 6.39
C VAL A 163 -10.24 -13.53 7.70
N PRO A 164 -11.51 -13.56 8.16
CA PRO A 164 -11.87 -14.27 9.37
C PRO A 164 -11.70 -15.78 9.24
N VAL A 165 -11.87 -16.37 8.05
CA VAL A 165 -11.65 -17.81 7.83
C VAL A 165 -10.17 -18.15 8.01
N VAL A 166 -9.27 -17.35 7.44
CA VAL A 166 -7.82 -17.50 7.60
C VAL A 166 -7.40 -17.22 9.05
N ALA A 167 -7.92 -16.15 9.66
CA ALA A 167 -7.61 -15.83 11.05
C ALA A 167 -8.08 -16.93 12.02
N LEU A 168 -9.25 -17.52 11.78
CA LEU A 168 -9.79 -18.62 12.58
C LEU A 168 -8.95 -19.88 12.40
N SER A 169 -8.63 -20.27 11.16
CA SER A 169 -7.79 -21.45 10.92
C SER A 169 -6.41 -21.27 11.55
N SER A 170 -5.78 -20.10 11.37
CA SER A 170 -4.51 -19.77 12.02
C SER A 170 -4.60 -19.82 13.54
N GLY A 171 -5.66 -19.27 14.13
CA GLY A 171 -5.87 -19.31 15.59
C GLY A 171 -5.99 -20.74 16.14
N LEU A 172 -6.72 -21.61 15.44
CA LEU A 172 -6.89 -23.02 15.83
C LEU A 172 -5.59 -23.84 15.74
N PHE A 173 -4.71 -23.52 14.80
CA PHE A 173 -3.40 -24.17 14.67
C PHE A 173 -2.35 -23.59 15.63
N TYR A 174 -2.41 -22.28 15.93
CA TYR A 174 -1.44 -21.60 16.78
C TYR A 174 -1.28 -22.29 18.14
N GLY A 175 -2.39 -22.58 18.84
CA GLY A 175 -2.34 -23.23 20.14
C GLY A 175 -1.71 -24.63 20.10
N ARG A 176 -1.96 -25.39 19.03
CA ARG A 176 -1.37 -26.73 18.84
C ARG A 176 0.13 -26.65 18.55
N ILE A 177 0.54 -25.72 17.68
CA ILE A 177 1.95 -25.50 17.34
C ILE A 177 2.72 -25.03 18.57
N ALA A 178 2.19 -24.03 19.30
CA ALA A 178 2.85 -23.49 20.48
C ALA A 178 3.06 -24.55 21.57
N SER A 179 2.05 -25.39 21.84
CA SER A 179 2.17 -26.48 22.81
C SER A 179 3.21 -27.52 22.38
N ARG A 180 3.21 -27.95 21.11
CA ARG A 180 4.19 -28.92 20.59
C ARG A 180 5.61 -28.37 20.54
N PHE A 181 5.75 -27.09 20.18
CA PHE A 181 7.02 -26.39 20.20
C PHE A 181 7.60 -26.34 21.60
N LYS A 182 6.79 -25.98 22.61
CA LYS A 182 7.22 -25.97 24.01
C LYS A 182 7.76 -27.34 24.46
N THR A 183 7.07 -28.43 24.12
CA THR A 183 7.53 -29.79 24.49
C THR A 183 8.82 -30.18 23.76
N ALA A 184 9.01 -29.76 22.50
CA ALA A 184 10.25 -30.00 21.77
C ALA A 184 11.43 -29.20 22.35
N ASP A 185 11.18 -27.93 22.71
CA ASP A 185 12.15 -27.02 23.35
C ASP A 185 12.59 -27.54 24.73
N GLU A 186 11.65 -28.06 25.54
CA GLU A 186 11.97 -28.72 26.81
C GLU A 186 12.89 -29.95 26.60
N ALA A 187 12.63 -30.76 25.58
CA ALA A 187 13.47 -31.92 25.25
C ALA A 187 14.87 -31.52 24.74
N GLU A 188 14.97 -30.40 24.02
CA GLU A 188 16.25 -29.80 23.61
C GLU A 188 17.08 -29.39 24.83
N GLY A 189 16.43 -28.76 25.82
CA GLY A 189 17.05 -28.40 27.09
C GLY A 189 17.60 -29.63 27.82
N GLU A 190 16.80 -30.69 27.97
CA GLU A 190 17.22 -31.95 28.60
C GLU A 190 18.42 -32.61 27.90
N LEU A 191 18.47 -32.55 26.56
CA LEU A 191 19.57 -33.07 25.75
C LEU A 191 20.83 -32.23 25.95
N THR A 192 20.68 -30.90 25.90
CA THR A 192 21.78 -29.94 26.03
C THR A 192 22.42 -30.00 27.41
N THR A 193 21.63 -30.09 28.48
CA THR A 193 22.15 -30.25 29.85
C THR A 193 22.98 -31.52 29.99
N MET A 194 22.52 -32.65 29.44
CA MET A 194 23.29 -33.90 29.49
C MET A 194 24.61 -33.80 28.72
N VAL A 195 24.61 -33.15 27.55
CA VAL A 195 25.84 -32.90 26.79
C VAL A 195 26.80 -32.01 27.60
N GLN A 196 26.30 -30.96 28.26
CA GLN A 196 27.11 -30.09 29.11
C GLN A 196 27.72 -30.85 30.30
N GLU A 197 26.94 -31.68 30.99
CA GLU A 197 27.43 -32.53 32.10
C GLU A 197 28.51 -33.51 31.63
N ASN A 198 28.32 -34.14 30.47
CA ASN A 198 29.28 -35.09 29.92
C ASN A 198 30.57 -34.42 29.40
N LEU A 199 30.48 -33.21 28.84
CA LEU A 199 31.65 -32.47 28.38
C LEU A 199 32.48 -31.91 29.54
N THR A 200 31.82 -31.37 30.57
CA THR A 200 32.50 -30.90 31.79
C THR A 200 33.09 -32.06 32.59
N GLY A 201 32.37 -33.18 32.66
CA GLY A 201 32.77 -34.43 33.33
C GLY A 201 33.57 -35.40 32.46
N VAL A 202 34.07 -35.00 31.28
CA VAL A 202 34.64 -35.93 30.28
C VAL A 202 35.79 -36.78 30.84
N ARG A 203 36.59 -36.23 31.76
CA ARG A 203 37.67 -36.96 32.43
C ARG A 203 37.14 -38.10 33.30
N VAL A 204 36.00 -37.90 33.96
CA VAL A 204 35.35 -38.92 34.80
C VAL A 204 34.78 -40.03 33.94
N VAL A 205 34.08 -39.69 32.84
CA VAL A 205 33.52 -40.69 31.91
C VAL A 205 34.62 -41.59 31.34
N ARG A 206 35.76 -41.01 30.94
CA ARG A 206 36.93 -41.76 30.45
C ARG A 206 37.63 -42.56 31.53
N ALA A 207 37.74 -42.03 32.75
CA ALA A 207 38.36 -42.74 33.88
C ALA A 207 37.62 -44.05 34.23
N PHE A 208 36.29 -44.07 34.04
CA PHE A 208 35.46 -45.25 34.27
C PHE A 208 35.17 -46.07 33.00
N GLY A 209 35.66 -45.66 31.81
CA GLY A 209 35.42 -46.36 30.53
C GLY A 209 33.94 -46.48 30.16
N ARG A 210 33.13 -45.45 30.47
CA ARG A 210 31.66 -45.46 30.34
C ARG A 210 31.14 -44.74 29.10
N GLU A 211 31.96 -44.52 28.07
CA GLU A 211 31.60 -43.75 26.88
C GLU A 211 30.39 -44.34 26.15
N SER A 212 30.36 -45.66 25.91
CA SER A 212 29.25 -46.32 25.22
C SER A 212 27.93 -46.23 26.00
N PHE A 213 28.02 -46.20 27.34
CA PHE A 213 26.85 -46.07 28.21
C PHE A 213 26.26 -44.65 28.14
N GLU A 214 27.12 -43.63 28.17
CA GLU A 214 26.69 -42.24 28.02
C GLU A 214 26.18 -41.94 26.59
N LEU A 215 26.79 -42.53 25.56
CA LEU A 215 26.26 -42.48 24.18
C LEU A 215 24.87 -43.13 24.07
N GLY A 216 24.63 -44.24 24.78
CA GLY A 216 23.30 -44.86 24.84
C GLY A 216 22.25 -43.91 25.43
N LYS A 217 22.56 -43.23 26.54
CA LYS A 217 21.66 -42.21 27.12
C LYS A 217 21.44 -41.04 26.17
N PHE A 218 22.49 -40.58 25.48
CA PHE A 218 22.41 -39.53 24.47
C PHE A 218 21.42 -39.90 23.36
N ASN A 219 21.56 -41.10 22.78
CA ASN A 219 20.69 -41.55 21.71
C ASN A 219 19.21 -41.56 22.12
N VAL A 220 18.88 -42.05 23.32
CA VAL A 220 17.49 -42.05 23.82
C VAL A 220 16.90 -40.64 23.89
N LYS A 221 17.65 -39.66 24.41
CA LYS A 221 17.17 -38.26 24.46
C LYS A 221 17.12 -37.62 23.08
N ASN A 222 18.12 -37.89 22.24
CA ASN A 222 18.19 -37.38 20.88
C ASN A 222 17.05 -37.91 20.00
N ASP A 223 16.68 -39.18 20.15
CA ASP A 223 15.56 -39.79 19.43
C ASP A 223 14.23 -39.17 19.87
N ARG A 224 14.04 -38.94 21.19
CA ARG A 224 12.85 -38.22 21.71
C ARG A 224 12.77 -36.80 21.14
N PHE A 225 13.87 -36.05 21.16
CA PHE A 225 13.94 -34.70 20.58
C PHE A 225 13.60 -34.72 19.08
N SER A 226 14.22 -35.64 18.33
CA SER A 226 14.01 -35.80 16.89
C SER A 226 12.57 -36.17 16.56
N GLU A 227 11.96 -37.10 17.30
CA GLU A 227 10.57 -37.51 17.13
C GLU A 227 9.59 -36.35 17.39
N LEU A 228 9.84 -35.55 18.43
CA LEU A 228 9.04 -34.36 18.74
C LEU A 228 9.13 -33.33 17.60
N TRP A 229 10.32 -33.10 17.04
CA TRP A 229 10.52 -32.24 15.88
C TRP A 229 9.84 -32.76 14.62
N ILE A 230 9.87 -34.07 14.35
CA ILE A 230 9.13 -34.68 13.23
C ILE A 230 7.62 -34.51 13.42
N LYS A 231 7.09 -34.72 14.63
CA LYS A 231 5.67 -34.50 14.94
C LYS A 231 5.28 -33.03 14.79
N LEU A 232 6.11 -32.11 15.25
CA LEU A 232 5.93 -30.67 15.07
C LEU A 232 5.96 -30.29 13.58
N GLY A 233 6.89 -30.87 12.82
CA GLY A 233 7.04 -30.69 11.38
C GLY A 233 5.78 -31.09 10.61
N HIS A 234 5.14 -32.22 10.96
CA HIS A 234 3.86 -32.60 10.35
C HIS A 234 2.73 -31.59 10.65
N VAL A 235 2.64 -31.08 11.89
CA VAL A 235 1.63 -30.07 12.25
C VAL A 235 1.88 -28.77 11.49
N LEU A 236 3.14 -28.33 11.39
CA LEU A 236 3.53 -27.18 10.59
C LEU A 236 3.21 -27.38 9.11
N ALA A 237 3.52 -28.55 8.55
CA ALA A 237 3.23 -28.87 7.15
C ALA A 237 1.73 -28.76 6.84
N VAL A 238 0.86 -29.29 7.71
CA VAL A 238 -0.59 -29.16 7.57
C VAL A 238 -1.04 -27.70 7.69
N TYR A 239 -0.47 -26.94 8.62
CA TYR A 239 -0.74 -25.51 8.76
C TYR A 239 -0.40 -24.73 7.48
N TRP A 240 0.82 -24.88 6.96
CA TRP A 240 1.27 -24.21 5.73
C TRP A 240 0.46 -24.65 4.50
N ALA A 241 0.17 -25.95 4.37
CA ALA A 241 -0.64 -26.49 3.28
C ALA A 241 -2.07 -25.93 3.31
N SER A 242 -2.71 -25.92 4.48
CA SER A 242 -4.06 -25.39 4.65
C SER A 242 -4.15 -23.88 4.36
N GLY A 243 -3.16 -23.10 4.82
CA GLY A 243 -3.09 -21.66 4.54
C GLY A 243 -2.89 -21.36 3.05
N THR A 244 -2.02 -22.14 2.39
CA THR A 244 -1.80 -22.02 0.94
C THR A 244 -3.06 -22.37 0.15
N LEU A 245 -3.75 -23.46 0.52
CA LEU A 245 -5.01 -23.87 -0.10
C LEU A 245 -6.10 -22.81 0.05
N LEU A 246 -6.27 -22.24 1.25
CA LEU A 246 -7.20 -21.13 1.51
C LEU A 246 -6.90 -19.92 0.65
N THR A 247 -5.62 -19.55 0.51
CA THR A 247 -5.19 -18.41 -0.31
C THR A 247 -5.46 -18.67 -1.80
N CYS A 248 -5.17 -19.87 -2.30
CA CYS A 248 -5.50 -20.25 -3.68
C CYS A 248 -7.00 -20.21 -3.94
N LEU A 249 -7.81 -20.70 -2.99
CA LEU A 249 -9.28 -20.66 -3.09
C LEU A 249 -9.78 -19.21 -3.11
N GLN A 250 -9.24 -18.35 -2.24
CA GLN A 250 -9.56 -16.93 -2.21
C GLN A 250 -9.30 -16.26 -3.56
N VAL A 251 -8.10 -16.45 -4.14
CA VAL A 251 -7.74 -15.89 -5.44
C VAL A 251 -8.67 -16.41 -6.54
N MET A 252 -8.95 -17.71 -6.55
CA MET A 252 -9.85 -18.33 -7.52
C MET A 252 -11.27 -17.76 -7.45
N VAL A 253 -11.85 -17.65 -6.25
CA VAL A 253 -13.21 -17.11 -6.05
C VAL A 253 -13.29 -15.65 -6.49
N ILE A 254 -12.30 -14.83 -6.15
CA ILE A 254 -12.26 -13.42 -6.56
C ILE A 254 -12.17 -13.31 -8.09
N LEU A 255 -11.34 -14.13 -8.74
CA LEU A 255 -11.22 -14.14 -10.21
C LEU A 255 -12.53 -14.54 -10.89
N ILE A 256 -13.16 -15.63 -10.46
CA ILE A 256 -14.43 -16.10 -11.03
C ILE A 256 -15.52 -15.04 -10.87
N LEU A 257 -15.70 -14.50 -9.66
CA LEU A 257 -16.69 -13.45 -9.43
C LEU A 257 -16.40 -12.16 -10.19
N GLY A 258 -15.11 -11.81 -10.34
CA GLY A 258 -14.67 -10.70 -11.16
C GLY A 258 -15.07 -10.88 -12.63
N MET A 259 -14.79 -12.05 -13.20
CA MET A 259 -15.18 -12.38 -14.58
C MET A 259 -16.69 -12.40 -14.78
N MET A 260 -17.45 -12.96 -13.83
CA MET A 260 -18.93 -13.01 -13.90
C MET A 260 -19.57 -11.64 -13.81
N LEU A 261 -19.07 -10.77 -12.92
CA LEU A 261 -19.57 -9.39 -12.82
C LEU A 261 -19.20 -8.57 -14.06
N GLY A 262 -17.99 -8.76 -14.59
CA GLY A 262 -17.55 -8.12 -15.82
C GLY A 262 -18.45 -8.51 -17.01
N SER A 263 -18.59 -9.81 -17.27
CA SER A 263 -19.44 -10.30 -18.37
C SER A 263 -20.89 -9.88 -18.21
N GLY A 264 -21.44 -9.91 -16.99
CA GLY A 264 -22.81 -9.48 -16.72
C GLY A 264 -23.07 -8.01 -17.06
N ILE A 265 -22.14 -7.10 -16.71
CA ILE A 265 -22.26 -5.68 -17.05
C ILE A 265 -22.12 -5.48 -18.56
N SER A 266 -21.13 -6.13 -19.20
CA SER A 266 -20.92 -6.01 -20.64
C SER A 266 -22.12 -6.52 -21.44
N SER A 267 -22.75 -7.63 -21.04
CA SER A 267 -23.96 -8.13 -21.68
C SER A 267 -25.15 -7.17 -21.54
N VAL A 268 -25.32 -6.50 -20.40
CA VAL A 268 -26.38 -5.48 -20.25
C VAL A 268 -26.14 -4.30 -21.19
N VAL A 269 -24.89 -3.84 -21.27
CA VAL A 269 -24.50 -2.77 -22.20
C VAL A 269 -24.77 -3.19 -23.65
N GLU A 270 -24.42 -4.43 -24.02
CA GLU A 270 -24.62 -4.97 -25.36
C GLU A 270 -26.11 -5.11 -25.71
N ILE A 271 -26.97 -5.53 -24.76
CA ILE A 271 -28.42 -5.55 -24.94
C ILE A 271 -28.98 -4.13 -25.13
N LEU A 272 -28.50 -3.17 -24.33
CA LEU A 272 -28.93 -1.77 -24.47
C LEU A 272 -28.50 -1.19 -25.83
N GLN A 273 -27.30 -1.53 -26.30
CA GLN A 273 -26.83 -1.16 -27.63
C GLN A 273 -27.69 -1.80 -28.73
N TYR A 274 -28.04 -3.08 -28.59
CA TYR A 274 -28.89 -3.80 -29.54
C TYR A 274 -30.31 -3.22 -29.63
N LEU A 275 -30.90 -2.83 -28.51
CA LEU A 275 -32.26 -2.25 -28.45
C LEU A 275 -32.29 -0.76 -28.84
N SER A 276 -31.13 -0.13 -28.99
CA SER A 276 -31.03 1.29 -29.34
C SER A 276 -31.14 1.51 -30.85
N SER A 277 -31.76 2.61 -31.27
CA SER A 277 -31.80 2.98 -32.68
C SER A 277 -30.40 3.27 -33.22
N GLU A 278 -30.16 3.02 -34.51
CA GLU A 278 -28.86 3.27 -35.16
C GLU A 278 -28.36 4.71 -34.94
N ALA A 279 -29.28 5.67 -34.90
CA ALA A 279 -28.98 7.08 -34.60
C ALA A 279 -28.53 7.29 -33.15
N ALA A 280 -29.18 6.64 -32.17
CA ALA A 280 -28.80 6.74 -30.76
C ALA A 280 -27.47 6.03 -30.47
N LEU A 281 -27.22 4.88 -31.10
CA LEU A 281 -25.95 4.16 -31.01
C LEU A 281 -24.81 5.02 -31.59
N LYS A 282 -25.03 5.61 -32.76
CA LYS A 282 -24.05 6.50 -33.40
C LYS A 282 -23.81 7.76 -32.57
N SER A 283 -24.85 8.36 -32.00
CA SER A 283 -24.72 9.52 -31.11
C SER A 283 -24.02 9.17 -29.80
N PHE A 284 -24.26 7.98 -29.23
CA PHE A 284 -23.52 7.48 -28.06
C PHE A 284 -22.03 7.29 -28.36
N VAL A 285 -21.67 6.66 -29.49
CA VAL A 285 -20.26 6.48 -29.91
C VAL A 285 -19.58 7.81 -30.20
N ILE A 286 -20.29 8.76 -30.83
CA ILE A 286 -19.78 10.11 -31.10
C ILE A 286 -19.64 10.91 -29.80
N TRP A 287 -20.56 10.73 -28.85
CA TRP A 287 -20.52 11.36 -27.53
C TRP A 287 -19.35 10.81 -26.70
N THR A 288 -19.07 9.50 -26.71
CA THR A 288 -17.88 8.95 -26.02
C THR A 288 -16.57 9.45 -26.62
N MET A 289 -16.56 9.77 -27.92
CA MET A 289 -15.42 10.41 -28.58
C MET A 289 -15.28 11.92 -28.32
N GLY A 290 -16.26 12.56 -27.67
CA GLY A 290 -16.29 14.00 -27.44
C GLY A 290 -16.56 14.79 -28.72
N SER A 291 -17.80 15.22 -28.93
CA SER A 291 -18.23 15.92 -30.15
C SER A 291 -19.21 17.05 -29.85
N LEU A 292 -18.96 18.19 -30.50
CA LEU A 292 -19.83 19.36 -30.48
C LEU A 292 -20.93 19.31 -31.56
N GLY A 293 -20.82 18.36 -32.51
CA GLY A 293 -21.62 18.36 -33.75
C GLY A 293 -23.09 17.99 -33.57
N ASP A 294 -23.45 17.29 -32.50
CA ASP A 294 -24.82 16.78 -32.24
C ASP A 294 -25.62 17.70 -31.27
N VAL A 295 -25.05 18.83 -30.84
CA VAL A 295 -25.72 19.73 -29.89
C VAL A 295 -26.79 20.56 -30.60
N THR A 296 -28.05 20.21 -30.39
CA THR A 296 -29.19 20.96 -30.95
C THR A 296 -29.46 22.27 -30.21
N GLY A 297 -30.16 23.21 -30.86
CA GLY A 297 -30.58 24.47 -30.23
C GLY A 297 -31.44 24.29 -28.97
N GLY A 298 -32.20 23.19 -28.87
CA GLY A 298 -32.94 22.81 -27.66
C GLY A 298 -32.03 22.39 -26.51
N ASN A 299 -30.99 21.60 -26.78
CA ASN A 299 -29.97 21.22 -25.79
C ASN A 299 -29.21 22.46 -25.28
N LEU A 300 -28.91 23.39 -26.19
CA LEU A 300 -28.26 24.66 -25.84
C LEU A 300 -29.14 25.52 -24.91
N ALA A 301 -30.45 25.60 -25.17
CA ALA A 301 -31.40 26.33 -24.33
C ALA A 301 -31.49 25.75 -22.90
N LEU A 302 -31.39 24.42 -22.75
CA LEU A 302 -31.34 23.75 -21.45
C LEU A 302 -30.00 23.95 -20.73
N MET A 303 -28.89 23.97 -21.47
CA MET A 303 -27.56 24.17 -20.91
C MET A 303 -27.31 25.62 -20.43
N LEU A 304 -27.91 26.61 -21.13
CA LEU A 304 -27.68 28.03 -20.91
C LEU A 304 -27.91 28.53 -19.47
N PRO A 305 -29.06 28.26 -18.79
CA PRO A 305 -29.28 28.74 -17.43
C PRO A 305 -28.31 28.12 -16.41
N VAL A 306 -27.90 26.87 -16.64
CA VAL A 306 -26.98 26.15 -15.75
C VAL A 306 -25.56 26.68 -15.91
N VAL A 307 -25.11 26.91 -17.15
CA VAL A 307 -23.82 27.54 -17.44
C VAL A 307 -23.79 28.98 -16.93
N ALA A 308 -24.87 29.75 -17.09
CA ALA A 308 -24.97 31.10 -16.55
C ALA A 308 -24.84 31.12 -15.02
N ALA A 309 -25.52 30.22 -14.31
CA ALA A 309 -25.36 30.07 -12.86
C ALA A 309 -23.92 29.68 -12.47
N GLY A 310 -23.30 28.76 -13.20
CA GLY A 310 -21.90 28.36 -13.00
C GLY A 310 -20.91 29.52 -13.20
N LEU A 311 -21.14 30.36 -14.21
CA LEU A 311 -20.34 31.55 -14.51
C LEU A 311 -20.52 32.63 -13.43
N VAL A 312 -21.75 32.87 -12.96
CA VAL A 312 -22.00 33.82 -11.85
C VAL A 312 -21.25 33.39 -10.59
N LEU A 313 -21.24 32.10 -10.27
CA LEU A 313 -20.47 31.56 -9.15
C LEU A 313 -18.96 31.70 -9.36
N SER A 314 -18.47 31.49 -10.60
CA SER A 314 -17.07 31.68 -10.96
C SER A 314 -16.64 33.14 -10.77
N VAL A 315 -17.45 34.09 -11.22
CA VAL A 315 -17.20 35.54 -11.08
C VAL A 315 -17.21 35.95 -9.60
N ALA A 316 -18.12 35.41 -8.79
CA ALA A 316 -18.14 35.65 -7.35
C ALA A 316 -16.87 35.13 -6.64
N ALA A 317 -16.22 34.10 -7.21
CA ALA A 317 -15.01 33.49 -6.66
C ALA A 317 -13.70 34.21 -7.02
N ILE A 318 -13.71 35.20 -7.92
CA ILE A 318 -12.50 35.90 -8.41
C ILE A 318 -11.66 36.50 -7.28
N LYS A 319 -12.29 37.26 -6.36
CA LYS A 319 -11.58 37.88 -5.23
C LYS A 319 -10.94 36.82 -4.31
N PRO A 320 -11.68 35.78 -3.87
CA PRO A 320 -11.09 34.65 -3.14
C PRO A 320 -9.94 33.93 -3.88
N LEU A 321 -10.06 33.71 -5.18
CA LEU A 321 -9.03 33.05 -6.01
C LEU A 321 -7.71 33.82 -6.02
N ASN A 322 -7.78 35.14 -6.18
CA ASN A 322 -6.59 36.00 -6.12
C ASN A 322 -5.95 36.03 -4.72
N LEU A 323 -6.74 35.93 -3.66
CA LEU A 323 -6.20 35.84 -2.29
C LEU A 323 -5.54 34.47 -2.04
N LEU A 324 -6.06 33.40 -2.63
CA LEU A 324 -5.46 32.06 -2.53
C LEU A 324 -4.13 31.95 -3.28
N LEU A 325 -3.87 32.75 -4.31
CA LEU A 325 -2.57 32.82 -4.99
C LEU A 325 -1.43 33.26 -4.04
N LEU A 326 -1.73 34.03 -3.00
CA LEU A 326 -0.77 34.51 -2.00
C LEU A 326 -0.46 33.46 -0.91
N GLY A 327 -1.12 32.30 -0.97
CA GLY A 327 -0.95 31.18 -0.03
C GLY A 327 -2.09 31.07 0.99
N GLU A 328 -2.44 29.84 1.35
CA GLU A 328 -3.60 29.54 2.21
C GLU A 328 -3.50 30.17 3.61
N ASN A 329 -2.29 30.20 4.18
CA ASN A 329 -2.06 30.81 5.49
C ASN A 329 -2.28 32.32 5.47
N TYR A 330 -1.93 32.99 4.36
CA TYR A 330 -2.14 34.43 4.17
C TYR A 330 -3.61 34.76 3.88
N ALA A 331 -4.29 33.93 3.08
CA ALA A 331 -5.72 34.09 2.83
C ALA A 331 -6.55 33.95 4.13
N ARG A 332 -6.16 33.01 5.01
CA ARG A 332 -6.85 32.78 6.28
C ARG A 332 -6.69 33.97 7.25
N THR A 333 -5.51 34.60 7.31
CA THR A 333 -5.29 35.79 8.14
C THR A 333 -6.00 37.04 7.61
N MET A 334 -6.27 37.10 6.30
CA MET A 334 -7.12 38.12 5.67
C MET A 334 -8.64 37.88 5.84
N GLY A 335 -9.04 36.88 6.65
CA GLY A 335 -10.44 36.60 6.97
C GLY A 335 -11.16 35.69 5.97
N LEU A 336 -10.45 35.06 5.04
CA LEU A 336 -11.06 34.13 4.07
C LEU A 336 -11.32 32.75 4.72
N ASN A 337 -12.56 32.26 4.61
CA ASN A 337 -12.88 30.89 5.00
C ASN A 337 -12.54 29.90 3.87
N VAL A 338 -11.34 29.34 3.92
CA VAL A 338 -10.77 28.44 2.90
C VAL A 338 -11.69 27.26 2.58
N GLN A 339 -12.38 26.70 3.58
CA GLN A 339 -13.22 25.52 3.38
C GLN A 339 -14.49 25.85 2.58
N HIS A 340 -15.15 26.97 2.87
CA HIS A 340 -16.31 27.43 2.09
C HIS A 340 -15.91 27.87 0.68
N THR A 341 -14.79 28.59 0.53
CA THR A 341 -14.28 28.98 -0.80
C THR A 341 -13.98 27.76 -1.66
N ARG A 342 -13.36 26.71 -1.10
CA ARG A 342 -13.06 25.48 -1.85
C ARG A 342 -14.32 24.73 -2.28
N THR A 343 -15.34 24.67 -1.41
CA THR A 343 -16.63 24.07 -1.76
C THR A 343 -17.33 24.86 -2.88
N LEU A 344 -17.27 26.19 -2.84
CA LEU A 344 -17.86 27.05 -3.88
C LEU A 344 -17.14 26.89 -5.23
N LEU A 345 -15.80 26.80 -5.23
CA LEU A 345 -15.01 26.52 -6.43
C LEU A 345 -15.32 25.14 -7.01
N PHE A 346 -15.44 24.14 -6.15
CA PHE A 346 -15.80 22.78 -6.57
C PHE A 346 -17.20 22.76 -7.19
N LEU A 347 -18.19 23.40 -6.54
CA LEU A 347 -19.55 23.50 -7.06
C LEU A 347 -19.61 24.22 -8.42
N SER A 348 -18.95 25.37 -8.56
CA SER A 348 -18.90 26.11 -9.84
C SER A 348 -18.25 25.28 -10.95
N THR A 349 -17.12 24.63 -10.64
CA THR A 349 -16.41 23.78 -11.62
C THR A 349 -17.23 22.57 -12.03
N VAL A 350 -17.91 21.90 -11.09
CA VAL A 350 -18.79 20.76 -11.37
C VAL A 350 -19.99 21.20 -12.19
N LEU A 351 -20.58 22.37 -11.90
CA LEU A 351 -21.71 22.90 -12.65
C LEU A 351 -21.32 23.18 -14.11
N LEU A 352 -20.18 23.84 -14.32
CA LEU A 352 -19.71 24.21 -15.65
C LEU A 352 -19.20 22.99 -16.43
N ALA A 353 -18.27 22.22 -15.86
CA ALA A 353 -17.68 21.08 -16.55
C ALA A 353 -18.69 19.93 -16.71
N GLY A 354 -19.49 19.66 -15.68
CA GLY A 354 -20.48 18.58 -15.70
C GLY A 354 -21.59 18.82 -16.73
N THR A 355 -22.05 20.06 -16.89
CA THR A 355 -23.04 20.35 -17.93
C THR A 355 -22.46 20.27 -19.33
N VAL A 356 -21.29 20.85 -19.56
CA VAL A 356 -20.65 20.80 -20.88
C VAL A 356 -20.32 19.35 -21.27
N THR A 357 -19.83 18.53 -20.35
CA THR A 357 -19.55 17.11 -20.61
C THR A 357 -20.81 16.28 -20.81
N ALA A 358 -21.91 16.59 -20.13
CA ALA A 358 -23.17 15.88 -20.32
C ALA A 358 -23.69 16.02 -21.77
N PHE A 359 -23.55 17.20 -22.39
CA PHE A 359 -24.08 17.46 -23.73
C PHE A 359 -23.06 17.27 -24.86
N CYS A 360 -21.79 17.60 -24.65
CA CYS A 360 -20.75 17.53 -25.68
C CYS A 360 -19.86 16.28 -25.58
N GLY A 361 -20.04 15.47 -24.54
CA GLY A 361 -19.14 14.37 -24.20
C GLY A 361 -17.83 14.85 -23.55
N PRO A 362 -16.96 13.92 -23.15
CA PRO A 362 -15.69 14.24 -22.52
C PRO A 362 -14.66 14.75 -23.54
N VAL A 363 -14.58 16.08 -23.73
CA VAL A 363 -13.56 16.71 -24.58
C VAL A 363 -12.30 17.04 -23.76
N GLY A 364 -11.42 16.06 -23.59
CA GLY A 364 -10.28 16.15 -22.66
C GLY A 364 -9.23 17.23 -22.98
N PHE A 365 -9.01 17.53 -24.26
CA PHE A 365 -7.93 18.45 -24.69
C PHE A 365 -8.16 19.92 -24.30
N ILE A 366 -9.42 20.38 -24.31
CA ILE A 366 -9.77 21.80 -24.07
C ILE A 366 -9.42 22.21 -22.62
N GLY A 367 -9.71 21.36 -21.64
CA GLY A 367 -9.43 21.63 -20.22
C GLY A 367 -7.94 21.67 -19.84
N LEU A 368 -7.05 21.29 -20.76
CA LEU A 368 -5.60 21.39 -20.62
C LEU A 368 -5.03 22.55 -21.45
N ALA A 369 -5.48 22.72 -22.67
CA ALA A 369 -4.99 23.78 -23.55
C ALA A 369 -5.44 25.18 -23.12
N VAL A 370 -6.70 25.34 -22.67
CA VAL A 370 -7.29 26.66 -22.39
C VAL A 370 -6.56 27.46 -21.30
N PRO A 371 -6.18 26.87 -20.14
CA PRO A 371 -5.42 27.61 -19.13
C PRO A 371 -4.04 28.09 -19.62
N HIS A 372 -3.37 27.29 -20.46
CA HIS A 372 -2.07 27.66 -21.03
C HIS A 372 -2.23 28.74 -22.10
N LEU A 373 -3.23 28.63 -22.97
CA LEU A 373 -3.57 29.64 -23.98
C LEU A 373 -3.96 30.96 -23.33
N ALA A 374 -4.79 30.95 -22.28
CA ALA A 374 -5.18 32.15 -21.57
C ALA A 374 -3.98 32.84 -20.92
N ARG A 375 -3.05 32.08 -20.33
CA ARG A 375 -1.79 32.64 -19.79
C ARG A 375 -0.87 33.18 -20.89
N MET A 376 -0.81 32.55 -22.06
CA MET A 376 -0.01 33.06 -23.19
C MET A 376 -0.60 34.34 -23.79
N LEU A 377 -1.93 34.43 -23.90
CA LEU A 377 -2.62 35.59 -24.48
C LEU A 377 -2.64 36.81 -23.57
N PHE A 378 -2.92 36.60 -22.27
CA PHE A 378 -3.14 37.70 -21.34
C PHE A 378 -1.93 38.02 -20.43
N ALA A 379 -0.93 37.12 -20.37
CA ALA A 379 0.32 37.28 -19.60
C ALA A 379 0.14 37.80 -18.15
N SER A 380 -1.02 37.56 -17.54
CA SER A 380 -1.37 38.02 -16.20
C SER A 380 -1.77 36.83 -15.33
N ALA A 381 -1.59 36.96 -14.01
CA ALA A 381 -2.05 36.00 -13.02
C ALA A 381 -3.33 36.46 -12.30
N ASP A 382 -3.92 37.59 -12.71
CA ASP A 382 -5.13 38.14 -12.11
C ASP A 382 -6.37 37.45 -12.68
N HIS A 383 -7.12 36.76 -11.81
CA HIS A 383 -8.38 36.09 -12.16
C HIS A 383 -9.53 37.04 -12.54
N ARG A 384 -9.29 38.36 -12.58
CA ARG A 384 -10.21 39.34 -13.20
C ARG A 384 -10.05 39.41 -14.72
N ILE A 385 -8.87 39.05 -15.21
CA ILE A 385 -8.46 39.18 -16.62
C ILE A 385 -8.45 37.81 -17.30
N LEU A 386 -8.05 36.77 -16.54
CA LEU A 386 -8.23 35.35 -16.86
C LEU A 386 -9.68 34.90 -16.63
#